data_AF-A0A1Y5MRS9-F1
#
_entry.id   AF-A0A1Y5MRS9-F1
#
_cell.length_a   1.000
_cell.length_b   1.000
_cell.length_c   1.000
_cell.angle_alpha   90.00
_cell.angle_beta   90.00
_cell.angle_gamma   90.00
#
_symmetry.space_group_name_H-M   'P 1'
#
loop_
_entity.id
_entity.type
_entity.pdbx_description
1 polymer ?
#
loop_
_entity_poly.entity_id
_entity_poly.type
_entity_poly.pdbx_seq_one_letter_code
_entity_poly.pdbx_strand_id
1 'polypeptide(L)'
;MEICNICLGNGWTIESAKNASLGKGMEIEIFAQFEVLNDDITWIYDIVLPSDEAISECKKIAMFNKACKFVVYDLDKSGDNWIKKESFSGTFIDALEYIKENFKV
;
A
#
# COMPACT_ATOMS: atom_id res chain seq x y z
N MET A 1 -0.85 12.79 11.34
CA MET A 1 -0.36 12.04 10.18
C MET A 1 -0.84 10.61 10.33
N GLU A 2 -1.48 10.05 9.30
CA GLU A 2 -1.98 8.67 9.33
C GLU A 2 -0.82 7.68 9.27
N ILE A 3 -1.00 6.50 9.85
CA ILE A 3 -0.02 5.42 9.81
C ILE A 3 -0.58 4.30 8.93
N CYS A 4 0.18 3.91 7.93
CA CYS A 4 -0.13 2.78 7.06
C CYS A 4 0.95 1.72 7.22
N ASN A 5 0.56 0.45 7.21
CA ASN A 5 1.50 -0.66 7.12
C ASN A 5 1.66 -1.04 5.66
N ILE A 6 2.89 -1.31 5.23
CA ILE A 6 3.21 -1.99 3.98
C ILE A 6 3.61 -3.41 4.35
N CYS A 7 2.90 -4.42 3.84
CA CYS A 7 3.17 -5.82 4.16
C CYS A 7 3.57 -6.55 2.88
N LEU A 8 4.81 -7.04 2.81
CA LEU A 8 5.37 -7.76 1.66
C LEU A 8 5.46 -9.25 1.95
N GLY A 9 4.69 -10.08 1.24
CA GLY A 9 4.66 -11.53 1.40
C GLY A 9 4.40 -12.24 0.07
N ASN A 10 3.39 -13.11 0.01
CA ASN A 10 2.98 -13.74 -1.26
C ASN A 10 2.27 -12.77 -2.24
N GLY A 11 1.87 -11.62 -1.72
CA GLY A 11 1.45 -10.42 -2.43
C GLY A 11 1.92 -9.22 -1.61
N TRP A 12 1.46 -8.03 -1.95
CA TRP A 12 1.71 -6.84 -1.14
C TRP A 12 0.40 -6.16 -0.74
N THR A 13 0.39 -5.59 0.46
CA THR A 13 -0.69 -4.69 0.90
C THR A 13 -0.16 -3.35 1.38
N ILE A 14 -1.00 -2.33 1.24
CA ILE A 14 -0.89 -1.10 2.02
C ILE A 14 -2.18 -0.98 2.83
N GLU A 15 -2.11 -0.91 4.16
CA GLU A 15 -3.30 -0.89 5.02
C GLU A 15 -3.22 0.21 6.08
N SER A 16 -4.33 0.92 6.31
CA SER A 16 -4.42 1.88 7.41
C SER A 16 -4.36 1.15 8.75
N ALA A 17 -3.45 1.57 9.63
CA ALA A 17 -3.33 0.98 10.96
C ALA A 17 -4.58 1.20 11.84
N LYS A 18 -5.47 2.13 11.46
CA LYS A 18 -6.72 2.42 12.18
C LYS A 18 -7.96 1.84 11.51
N ASN A 19 -7.97 1.79 10.18
CA ASN A 19 -9.19 1.62 9.40
C ASN A 19 -9.15 0.43 8.43
N ALA A 20 -8.13 -0.45 8.50
CA ALA A 20 -7.94 -1.56 7.56
C ALA A 20 -9.18 -2.45 7.32
N SER A 21 -10.11 -2.56 8.28
CA SER A 21 -11.32 -3.38 8.17
C SER A 21 -12.63 -2.57 8.05
N LEU A 22 -12.53 -1.25 7.84
CA LEU A 22 -13.68 -0.33 7.82
C LEU A 22 -13.91 0.30 6.44
N GLY A 23 -13.03 0.01 5.48
CA GLY A 23 -13.13 0.47 4.11
C GLY A 23 -14.33 -0.12 3.38
N LYS A 24 -14.77 0.57 2.33
CA LYS A 24 -15.63 -0.02 1.31
C LYS A 24 -14.80 -0.21 0.04
N GLY A 25 -14.93 -1.38 -0.58
CA GLY A 25 -14.35 -1.65 -1.89
C GLY A 25 -14.74 -0.56 -2.88
N MET A 26 -13.75 -0.06 -3.61
CA MET A 26 -13.95 0.96 -4.62
C MET A 26 -13.46 0.40 -5.96
N GLU A 27 -14.32 0.41 -6.96
CA GLU A 27 -13.97 0.02 -8.33
C GLU A 27 -13.53 1.28 -9.11
N ILE A 28 -12.26 1.65 -8.97
CA ILE A 28 -11.57 2.49 -9.95
C ILE A 28 -10.57 1.56 -10.63
N GLU A 29 -10.84 1.20 -11.87
CA GLU A 29 -9.99 0.29 -12.62
C GLU A 29 -8.69 1.00 -13.01
N ILE A 30 -7.70 0.96 -12.12
CA ILE A 30 -6.36 1.53 -12.34
C ILE A 30 -5.33 0.41 -12.21
N PHE A 31 -5.34 -0.27 -11.06
CA PHE A 31 -4.54 -1.42 -10.69
C PHE A 31 -4.97 -1.86 -9.28
N ALA A 32 -4.61 -3.07 -8.86
CA ALA A 32 -4.87 -3.60 -7.52
C ALA A 32 -6.37 -3.64 -7.10
N GLN A 33 -6.63 -4.28 -5.97
CA GLN A 33 -7.88 -4.09 -5.22
C GLN A 33 -7.64 -3.02 -4.18
N PHE A 34 -8.60 -2.11 -3.95
CA PHE A 34 -8.47 -1.09 -2.93
C PHE A 34 -9.81 -0.72 -2.29
N GLU A 35 -9.70 -0.21 -1.08
CA GLU A 35 -10.82 0.27 -0.28
C GLU A 35 -10.58 1.70 0.18
N VAL A 36 -11.68 2.46 0.24
CA VAL A 36 -11.66 3.87 0.63
C VAL A 36 -12.72 4.11 1.71
N LEU A 37 -12.39 4.96 2.68
CA LEU A 37 -13.29 5.47 3.70
C LEU A 37 -13.06 6.97 3.88
N ASN A 38 -14.10 7.78 3.73
CA ASN A 38 -14.02 9.25 3.86
C ASN A 38 -12.89 9.88 3.01
N ASP A 39 -12.82 9.49 1.73
CA ASP A 39 -11.80 9.90 0.76
C ASP A 39 -10.35 9.48 1.08
N ASP A 40 -10.16 8.61 2.09
CA ASP A 40 -8.87 8.05 2.47
C ASP A 40 -8.75 6.58 2.07
N ILE A 41 -7.60 6.21 1.49
CA ILE A 41 -7.25 4.81 1.23
C ILE A 41 -7.12 4.08 2.57
N THR A 42 -7.93 3.05 2.77
CA THR A 42 -7.85 2.18 3.95
C THR A 42 -7.12 0.88 3.67
N TRP A 43 -7.15 0.42 2.43
CA TRP A 43 -6.51 -0.82 2.02
C TRP A 43 -6.18 -0.81 0.52
N ILE A 44 -5.05 -1.40 0.17
CA ILE A 44 -4.65 -1.78 -1.19
C ILE A 44 -4.08 -3.20 -1.13
N TYR A 45 -4.41 -4.04 -2.11
CA TYR A 45 -3.84 -5.37 -2.28
C TYR A 45 -3.58 -5.70 -3.74
N ASP A 46 -2.39 -6.22 -4.04
CA ASP A 46 -2.07 -6.81 -5.34
C ASP A 46 -1.04 -7.92 -5.16
N ILE A 47 -0.90 -8.76 -6.19
CA ILE A 47 0.17 -9.74 -6.34
C ILE A 47 1.17 -9.31 -7.42
N VAL A 48 0.81 -8.34 -8.26
CA VAL A 48 1.64 -7.82 -9.34
C VAL A 48 2.36 -6.56 -8.88
N LEU A 49 3.60 -6.37 -9.31
CA LEU A 49 4.35 -5.13 -9.06
C LEU A 49 3.62 -3.91 -9.66
N PRO A 50 3.59 -2.77 -8.94
CA PRO A 50 3.08 -1.53 -9.52
C PRO A 50 3.86 -1.16 -10.79
N SER A 51 3.13 -0.89 -11.88
CA SER A 51 3.74 -0.42 -13.14
C SER A 51 3.96 1.09 -13.13
N ASP A 52 4.88 1.58 -13.98
CA ASP A 52 5.09 3.03 -14.16
C ASP A 52 3.82 3.75 -14.61
N GLU A 53 3.02 3.10 -15.45
CA GLU A 53 1.73 3.62 -15.91
C GLU A 53 0.73 3.72 -14.75
N ALA A 54 0.59 2.67 -13.93
CA ALA A 54 -0.29 2.69 -12.77
C ALA A 54 0.11 3.78 -11.76
N ILE A 55 1.42 3.91 -11.46
CA ILE A 55 1.93 4.97 -10.58
C ILE A 55 1.65 6.36 -11.19
N SER A 56 1.80 6.52 -12.51
CA SER A 56 1.49 7.77 -13.21
C SER A 56 0.01 8.14 -13.12
N GLU A 57 -0.91 7.18 -13.25
CA GLU A 57 -2.34 7.43 -13.07
C GLU A 57 -2.67 7.78 -11.61
N CYS A 58 -2.05 7.09 -10.63
CA CYS A 58 -2.23 7.40 -9.21
C CYS A 58 -1.83 8.83 -8.85
N LYS A 59 -0.77 9.36 -9.46
CA LYS A 59 -0.31 10.75 -9.23
C LYS A 59 -1.41 11.78 -9.54
N LYS A 60 -2.39 11.45 -10.40
CA LYS A 60 -3.51 12.33 -10.76
C LYS A 60 -4.64 12.34 -9.73
N ILE A 61 -4.62 11.44 -8.76
CA ILE A 61 -5.71 11.24 -7.79
C ILE A 61 -5.30 11.77 -6.42
N ALA A 62 -6.13 12.64 -5.85
CA ALA A 62 -5.80 13.38 -4.64
C ALA A 62 -5.44 12.48 -3.43
N MET A 63 -6.18 11.40 -3.21
CA MET A 63 -5.96 10.50 -2.05
C MET A 63 -4.59 9.81 -2.07
N PHE A 64 -4.02 9.52 -3.25
CA PHE A 64 -2.70 8.91 -3.38
C PHE A 64 -1.55 9.88 -3.05
N ASN A 65 -1.80 11.19 -3.13
CA ASN A 65 -0.84 12.24 -2.81
C ASN A 65 -0.87 12.62 -1.31
N LYS A 66 -1.70 11.96 -0.50
CA LYS A 66 -1.80 12.23 0.94
C LYS A 66 -0.56 11.74 1.68
N ALA A 67 -0.01 12.59 2.54
CA ALA A 67 1.15 12.25 3.36
C ALA A 67 0.77 11.31 4.53
N CYS A 68 1.48 10.18 4.60
CA CYS A 68 1.36 9.15 5.63
C CYS A 68 2.73 8.81 6.21
N LYS A 69 2.71 8.12 7.35
CA LYS A 69 3.87 7.34 7.81
C LYS A 69 3.65 5.89 7.42
N PHE A 70 4.60 5.31 6.70
CA PHE A 70 4.59 3.91 6.29
C PHE A 70 5.48 3.09 7.21
N VAL A 71 4.98 1.95 7.67
CA VAL A 71 5.74 0.95 8.43
C VAL A 71 5.81 -0.32 7.61
N VAL A 72 7.02 -0.74 7.25
CA VAL A 72 7.23 -1.87 6.34
C VAL A 72 7.43 -3.15 7.14
N TYR A 73 6.75 -4.21 6.72
CA TYR A 73 6.86 -5.56 7.23
C TYR A 73 7.12 -6.54 6.08
N ASP A 74 8.08 -7.43 6.26
CA ASP A 74 8.26 -8.59 5.36
C ASP A 74 7.77 -9.84 6.05
N LEU A 75 7.13 -10.72 5.28
CA LEU A 75 6.86 -12.07 5.72
C LEU A 75 8.18 -12.85 5.79
N ASP A 76 8.40 -13.55 6.90
CA ASP A 76 9.58 -14.39 7.06
C ASP A 76 9.59 -15.58 6.09
N LYS A 77 10.71 -16.28 6.03
CA LYS A 77 10.89 -17.40 5.10
C LYS A 77 9.98 -18.60 5.39
N SER A 78 9.45 -18.73 6.61
CA SER A 78 8.50 -19.79 6.92
C SER A 78 7.08 -19.43 6.48
N GLY A 79 6.80 -18.15 6.26
CA GLY A 79 5.47 -17.67 5.88
C GLY A 79 4.56 -17.39 7.06
N ASP A 80 5.10 -17.40 8.29
CA ASP A 80 4.30 -17.41 9.52
C ASP A 80 4.45 -16.13 10.34
N ASN A 81 5.52 -15.36 10.16
CA ASN A 81 5.78 -14.17 10.97
C ASN A 81 6.06 -12.93 10.13
N TRP A 82 5.44 -11.81 10.51
CA TRP A 82 5.73 -10.49 9.97
C TRP A 82 6.89 -9.83 10.71
N ILE A 83 7.95 -9.52 9.99
CA ILE A 83 9.15 -8.88 10.51
C ILE A 83 9.15 -7.42 10.09
N LYS A 84 9.03 -6.52 11.06
CA LYS A 84 9.20 -5.09 10.82
C LYS A 84 10.61 -4.79 10.29
N LYS A 85 10.70 -4.12 9.15
CA LYS A 85 11.96 -3.74 8.50
C LYS A 85 12.35 -2.31 8.80
N GLU A 86 11.51 -1.38 8.35
CA GLU A 86 11.80 0.04 8.39
C GLU A 86 10.50 0.87 8.46
N SER A 87 10.66 2.18 8.49
CA SER A 87 9.53 3.10 8.36
C SER A 87 9.99 4.41 7.74
N PHE A 88 9.15 5.00 6.91
CA PHE A 88 9.40 6.29 6.28
C PHE A 88 8.14 7.16 6.27
N SER A 89 8.31 8.44 5.98
CA SER A 89 7.20 9.37 5.74
C SER A 89 7.20 9.75 4.27
N GLY A 90 6.03 9.76 3.66
CA GLY A 90 5.85 10.01 2.24
C GLY A 90 4.38 9.96 1.86
N THR A 91 4.10 9.79 0.58
CA THR A 91 2.76 9.62 0.00
C THR A 91 2.52 8.17 -0.38
N PHE A 92 1.30 7.82 -0.81
CA PHE A 92 1.07 6.49 -1.39
C PHE A 92 1.86 6.28 -2.69
N ILE A 93 2.22 7.35 -3.41
CA ILE A 93 3.13 7.25 -4.57
C ILE A 93 4.51 6.74 -4.14
N ASP A 94 5.08 7.31 -3.08
CA ASP A 94 6.38 6.87 -2.54
C ASP A 94 6.31 5.41 -2.04
N ALA A 95 5.17 5.02 -1.45
CA ALA A 95 4.93 3.64 -1.05
C ALA A 95 4.86 2.67 -2.24
N LEU A 96 4.21 3.05 -3.33
CA LEU A 96 4.15 2.24 -4.55
C LEU A 96 5.52 2.09 -5.22
N GLU A 97 6.32 3.16 -5.27
CA GLU A 97 7.71 3.10 -5.76
C GLU A 97 8.57 2.20 -4.84
N TYR A 98 8.41 2.31 -3.52
CA TYR A 98 9.09 1.42 -2.56
C TYR A 98 8.75 -0.05 -2.83
N ILE A 99 7.46 -0.37 -2.99
CA ILE A 99 7.00 -1.73 -3.29
C ILE A 99 7.58 -2.20 -4.63
N LYS A 100 7.56 -1.34 -5.65
CA LYS A 100 8.13 -1.65 -6.98
C LYS A 100 9.62 -2.03 -6.89
N GLU A 101 10.39 -1.38 -6.03
CA GLU A 101 11.82 -1.64 -5.83
C GLU A 101 12.11 -2.85 -4.93
N ASN A 102 11.25 -3.14 -3.95
CA ASN A 102 11.55 -4.06 -2.85
C ASN A 102 10.71 -5.35 -2.84
N PHE A 103 9.56 -5.39 -3.50
CA PHE A 103 8.74 -6.60 -3.60
C PHE A 103 9.36 -7.59 -4.61
N LYS A 104 9.88 -8.71 -4.09
CA LYS A 104 10.51 -9.75 -4.90
C LYS A 104 9.56 -10.92 -5.05
N VAL A 105 9.06 -11.12 -6.27
CA VAL A 105 8.29 -12.31 -6.68
C VAL A 105 9.22 -13.52 -6.81
#